data_AF-A0A3B7PGP4-F1
#
_entry.id   AF-A0A3B7PGP4-F1
#
_cell.length_a   1.000
_cell.length_b   1.000
_cell.length_c   1.000
_cell.angle_alpha   90.00
_cell.angle_beta   90.00
_cell.angle_gamma   90.00
#
_symmetry.space_group_name_H-M   'P 1'
#
loop_
_entity.id
_entity.type
_entity.pdbx_description
1 polymer ?
#
loop_
_entity_poly.entity_id
_entity_poly.type
_entity_poly.pdbx_seq_one_letter_code
_entity_poly.pdbx_strand_id
1 'polypeptide(L)'
;MSTYFFSSETMKELFKDYLVFLNTLTPSTNFESNRNKIIAQAINFISENPEDWDKKSQYNIAMIGDTFKSFLREKGEDNNSINLIFTCFFRFIIEPSILSPEIESHFSPLRTIKDFALYNYNEFDERSRAQIDFSLRELPLAMVKEVLSSSNVDTYKKYIDSLNEGRQFFEKCDSFLKEQHAKIESIKESLKGYEVAFNFVGLFDGFNSLGKKKESEIMLSRIILIILAIIIPSPLIYYGMHKLPTLETTNAATYFMSALPFASVTLIFMYYFRVVLINHISLRTQIMQIELRKSLCQFIQSYSDYSSEIRKNNPEALSKFEDVVFSNIMLSDDKIPSTFDGIEQIASLINSLKNGK
;
A
#
# COMPACT_ATOMS: atom_id res chain seq x y z
N MET A 1 8.70 -29.41 -34.76
CA MET A 1 8.08 -30.63 -35.32
C MET A 1 8.92 -31.79 -34.81
N SER A 2 8.41 -32.70 -33.97
CA SER A 2 9.23 -33.77 -33.40
C SER A 2 9.58 -34.79 -34.50
N THR A 3 10.85 -34.84 -34.88
CA THR A 3 11.37 -35.86 -35.79
C THR A 3 11.43 -37.20 -35.06
N TYR A 4 10.64 -38.17 -35.51
CA TYR A 4 10.70 -39.56 -35.04
C TYR A 4 11.79 -40.30 -35.85
N PHE A 5 13.05 -40.23 -35.40
CA PHE A 5 14.19 -40.81 -36.11
C PHE A 5 14.57 -42.16 -35.50
N PHE A 6 15.07 -42.17 -34.26
CA PHE A 6 15.45 -43.37 -33.51
C PHE A 6 14.26 -44.21 -33.09
N SER A 7 13.12 -43.58 -32.83
CA SER A 7 11.88 -44.28 -32.49
C SER A 7 11.20 -44.96 -33.68
N SER A 8 11.63 -44.64 -34.92
CA SER A 8 11.07 -45.22 -36.14
C SER A 8 11.37 -46.72 -36.27
N GLU A 9 10.42 -47.48 -36.80
CA GLU A 9 10.57 -48.94 -36.96
C GLU A 9 11.76 -49.30 -37.87
N THR A 10 11.94 -48.55 -38.96
CA THR A 10 13.09 -48.70 -39.85
C THR A 10 14.43 -48.56 -39.12
N MET A 11 14.54 -47.63 -38.17
CA MET A 11 15.79 -47.43 -37.44
C MET A 11 16.06 -48.58 -36.47
N LYS A 12 15.02 -49.10 -35.81
CA LYS A 12 15.11 -50.26 -34.91
C LYS A 12 15.55 -51.51 -35.65
N GLU A 13 15.01 -51.75 -36.84
CA GLU A 13 15.44 -52.83 -37.73
C GLU A 13 16.91 -52.69 -38.11
N LEU A 14 17.33 -51.50 -38.54
CA LEU A 14 18.74 -51.23 -38.88
C LEU A 14 19.69 -51.45 -37.70
N PHE A 15 19.31 -51.04 -36.49
CA PHE A 15 20.09 -51.30 -35.29
C PHE A 15 20.22 -52.80 -34.98
N LYS A 16 19.13 -53.55 -35.08
CA LYS A 16 19.15 -55.00 -34.88
C LYS A 16 20.03 -55.70 -35.91
N ASP A 17 19.89 -55.35 -37.18
CA ASP A 17 20.67 -55.93 -38.27
C ASP A 17 22.16 -55.61 -38.15
N TYR A 18 22.48 -54.39 -37.71
CA TYR A 18 23.87 -53.97 -37.52
C TYR A 18 24.51 -54.63 -36.30
N LEU A 19 23.78 -54.85 -35.20
CA LEU A 19 24.26 -55.62 -34.05
C LEU A 19 24.60 -57.08 -34.42
N VAL A 20 23.78 -57.72 -35.25
CA VAL A 20 24.08 -59.06 -35.78
C VAL A 20 25.35 -59.03 -36.62
N PHE A 21 25.48 -58.04 -37.51
CA PHE A 21 26.68 -57.85 -38.31
C PHE A 21 27.95 -57.69 -37.45
N LEU A 22 27.92 -56.85 -36.41
CA LEU A 22 29.07 -56.66 -35.51
C LEU A 22 29.54 -57.96 -34.84
N ASN A 23 28.62 -58.89 -34.55
CA ASN A 23 28.96 -60.20 -33.97
C ASN A 23 29.60 -61.17 -34.98
N THR A 24 29.42 -60.96 -36.28
CA THR A 24 30.05 -61.77 -37.34
C THR A 24 31.47 -61.33 -37.66
N LEU A 25 31.87 -60.12 -37.24
CA LEU A 25 33.19 -59.58 -37.49
C LEU A 25 34.25 -60.25 -36.61
N THR A 26 35.41 -60.52 -37.19
CA THR A 26 36.61 -60.99 -36.47
C THR A 26 37.64 -59.86 -36.42
N PRO A 27 37.65 -59.03 -35.36
CA PRO A 27 38.54 -57.88 -35.28
C PRO A 27 40.00 -58.32 -35.21
N SER A 28 40.87 -57.65 -35.98
CA SER A 28 42.30 -57.98 -36.06
C SER A 28 43.11 -57.28 -34.97
N THR A 29 42.58 -56.20 -34.39
CA THR A 29 43.25 -55.38 -33.38
C THR A 29 42.39 -55.18 -32.14
N ASN A 30 43.04 -54.84 -31.01
CA ASN A 30 42.34 -54.47 -29.78
C ASN A 30 41.46 -53.22 -29.98
N PHE A 31 41.92 -52.27 -30.80
CA PHE A 31 41.16 -51.09 -31.18
C PHE A 31 39.84 -51.46 -31.87
N GLU A 32 39.89 -52.30 -32.91
CA GLU A 32 38.70 -52.74 -33.64
C GLU A 32 37.71 -53.49 -32.72
N SER A 33 38.23 -54.38 -31.86
CA SER A 33 37.39 -55.12 -30.91
C SER A 33 36.67 -54.17 -29.94
N ASN A 34 37.40 -53.20 -29.39
CA ASN A 34 36.83 -52.23 -28.46
C ASN A 34 35.86 -51.27 -29.16
N ARG A 35 36.20 -50.77 -30.35
CA ARG A 35 35.31 -49.93 -31.18
C ARG A 35 33.98 -50.63 -31.42
N ASN A 36 34.01 -51.89 -31.86
CA ASN A 36 32.79 -52.66 -32.15
C ASN A 36 31.92 -52.84 -30.89
N LYS A 37 32.55 -53.11 -29.73
CA LYS A 37 31.83 -53.17 -28.44
C LYS A 37 31.20 -51.84 -28.07
N ILE A 38 31.92 -50.73 -28.27
CA ILE A 38 31.41 -49.39 -27.99
C ILE A 38 30.24 -49.03 -28.90
N ILE A 39 30.29 -49.39 -30.18
CA ILE A 39 29.14 -49.19 -31.10
C ILE A 39 27.93 -50.00 -30.61
N ALA A 40 28.12 -51.26 -30.21
CA ALA A 40 27.03 -52.08 -29.68
C ALA A 40 26.42 -51.47 -28.40
N GLN A 41 27.26 -50.94 -27.50
CA GLN A 41 26.80 -50.21 -26.31
C GLN A 41 26.01 -48.96 -26.67
N ALA A 42 26.49 -48.16 -27.64
CA ALA A 42 25.79 -46.98 -28.14
C ALA A 42 24.40 -47.33 -28.70
N ILE A 43 24.30 -48.41 -29.50
CA ILE A 43 23.02 -48.90 -30.03
C ILE A 43 22.05 -49.25 -28.90
N ASN A 44 22.51 -50.04 -27.92
CA ASN A 44 21.67 -50.44 -26.79
C ASN A 44 21.20 -49.22 -26.00
N PHE A 45 22.11 -48.28 -25.71
CA PHE A 45 21.82 -47.08 -24.95
C PHE A 45 20.79 -46.17 -25.63
N ILE A 46 20.88 -46.03 -26.95
CA ILE A 46 19.87 -45.29 -27.73
C ILE A 46 18.55 -46.06 -27.78
N SER A 47 18.61 -47.39 -27.91
CA SER A 47 17.42 -48.24 -28.02
C SER A 47 16.61 -48.38 -26.72
N GLU A 48 17.21 -48.10 -25.57
CA GLU A 48 16.51 -48.09 -24.27
C GLU A 48 15.46 -46.97 -24.19
N ASN A 49 15.77 -45.77 -24.71
CA ASN A 49 14.88 -44.60 -24.67
C ASN A 49 14.93 -43.78 -25.97
N PRO A 50 14.51 -44.35 -27.12
CA PRO A 50 14.73 -43.73 -28.43
C PRO A 50 14.02 -42.39 -28.61
N GLU A 51 12.85 -42.20 -27.99
CA GLU A 51 12.11 -40.92 -28.04
C GLU A 51 12.86 -39.78 -27.33
N ASP A 52 13.64 -40.09 -26.30
CA ASP A 52 14.45 -39.09 -25.59
C ASP A 52 15.63 -38.65 -26.47
N TRP A 53 16.26 -39.60 -27.18
CA TRP A 53 17.31 -39.32 -28.15
C TRP A 53 16.81 -38.52 -29.36
N ASP A 54 15.60 -38.79 -29.83
CA ASP A 54 14.91 -37.99 -30.86
C ASP A 54 14.74 -36.53 -30.44
N LYS A 55 14.52 -36.27 -29.15
CA LYS A 55 14.40 -34.92 -28.61
C LYS A 55 15.74 -34.25 -28.37
N LYS A 56 16.72 -35.01 -27.88
CA LYS A 56 18.01 -34.47 -27.43
C LYS A 56 19.05 -34.32 -28.54
N SER A 57 18.89 -35.02 -29.68
CA SER A 57 19.90 -35.07 -30.75
C SER A 57 19.40 -34.48 -32.08
N GLN A 58 18.52 -33.48 -32.00
CA GLN A 58 17.80 -32.94 -33.17
C GLN A 58 18.73 -32.37 -34.25
N TYR A 59 19.82 -31.72 -33.85
CA TYR A 59 20.76 -31.09 -34.77
C TYR A 59 21.45 -32.13 -35.64
N ASN A 60 22.06 -33.16 -35.03
CA ASN A 60 22.71 -34.22 -35.80
C ASN A 60 21.69 -35.11 -36.53
N ILE A 61 20.47 -35.30 -36.02
CA ILE A 61 19.41 -35.98 -36.77
C ILE A 61 19.15 -35.25 -38.09
N ALA A 62 19.03 -33.93 -38.05
CA ALA A 62 18.83 -33.11 -39.25
C ALA A 62 20.05 -33.12 -40.19
N MET A 63 21.27 -33.10 -39.65
CA MET A 63 22.49 -32.94 -40.44
C MET A 63 23.04 -34.25 -41.03
N ILE A 64 22.96 -35.36 -40.29
CA ILE A 64 23.60 -36.64 -40.67
C ILE A 64 22.67 -37.85 -40.59
N GLY A 65 21.39 -37.68 -40.24
CA GLY A 65 20.46 -38.80 -40.04
C GLY A 65 20.32 -39.71 -41.26
N ASP A 66 20.16 -39.14 -42.46
CA ASP A 66 20.00 -39.93 -43.68
C ASP A 66 21.30 -40.63 -44.09
N THR A 67 22.44 -39.94 -43.96
CA THR A 67 23.77 -40.54 -44.20
C THR A 67 24.03 -41.70 -43.24
N PHE A 68 23.68 -41.53 -41.96
CA PHE A 68 23.82 -42.56 -40.95
C PHE A 68 22.97 -43.80 -41.25
N LYS A 69 21.72 -43.62 -41.71
CA LYS A 69 20.88 -44.72 -42.20
C LYS A 69 21.52 -45.45 -43.38
N SER A 70 22.14 -44.73 -44.32
CA SER A 70 22.86 -45.33 -45.46
C SER A 70 24.01 -46.21 -44.98
N PHE A 71 24.85 -45.68 -44.08
CA PHE A 71 25.99 -46.43 -43.55
C PHE A 71 25.58 -47.71 -42.80
N LEU A 72 24.50 -47.66 -42.02
CA LEU A 72 23.98 -48.86 -41.35
C LEU A 72 23.43 -49.91 -42.33
N ARG A 73 22.81 -49.47 -43.44
CA ARG A 73 22.29 -50.36 -44.48
C ARG A 73 23.39 -51.04 -45.27
N GLU A 74 24.37 -50.26 -45.70
CA GLU A 74 25.50 -50.73 -46.50
C GLU A 74 26.36 -51.72 -45.70
N LYS A 75 26.45 -51.53 -44.38
CA LYS A 75 27.33 -52.26 -43.46
C LYS A 75 28.80 -52.04 -43.87
N GLY A 76 29.71 -51.98 -42.91
CA GLY A 76 31.09 -51.61 -43.23
C GLY A 76 31.79 -52.67 -44.09
N GLU A 77 32.11 -52.35 -45.35
CA GLU A 77 32.94 -53.20 -46.21
C GLU A 77 34.39 -53.29 -45.69
N ASP A 78 34.84 -52.24 -45.00
CA ASP A 78 36.17 -52.08 -44.45
C ASP A 78 36.15 -51.41 -43.06
N ASN A 79 37.30 -51.43 -42.38
CA ASN A 79 37.43 -50.86 -41.03
C ASN A 79 37.16 -49.35 -40.97
N ASN A 80 37.43 -48.60 -42.04
CA ASN A 80 37.16 -47.15 -42.05
C ASN A 80 35.66 -46.87 -42.10
N SER A 81 34.88 -47.68 -42.81
CA SER A 81 33.42 -47.57 -42.82
C SER A 81 32.82 -47.78 -41.41
N ILE A 82 33.37 -48.73 -40.64
CA ILE A 82 32.95 -48.95 -39.25
C ILE A 82 33.40 -47.78 -38.35
N ASN A 83 34.57 -47.21 -38.59
CA ASN A 83 35.00 -45.98 -37.90
C ASN A 83 34.03 -44.83 -38.15
N LEU A 84 33.56 -44.64 -39.39
CA LEU A 84 32.57 -43.59 -39.71
C LEU A 84 31.25 -43.81 -38.98
N ILE A 85 30.77 -45.05 -38.91
CA ILE A 85 29.57 -45.39 -38.13
C ILE A 85 29.76 -45.07 -36.65
N PHE A 86 30.93 -45.40 -36.08
CA PHE A 86 31.28 -44.98 -34.72
C PHE A 86 31.21 -43.45 -34.57
N THR A 87 31.76 -42.67 -35.51
CA THR A 87 31.72 -41.21 -35.42
C THR A 87 30.30 -40.64 -35.53
N CYS A 88 29.38 -41.29 -36.25
CA CYS A 88 27.97 -40.91 -36.24
C CYS A 88 27.35 -41.11 -34.85
N PHE A 89 27.55 -42.28 -34.24
CA PHE A 89 27.10 -42.54 -32.86
C PHE A 89 27.70 -41.53 -31.88
N PHE A 90 28.99 -41.24 -32.01
CA PHE A 90 29.69 -40.26 -31.18
C PHE A 90 29.04 -38.88 -31.25
N ARG A 91 28.65 -38.42 -32.44
CA ARG A 91 27.94 -37.14 -32.64
C ARG A 91 26.59 -37.09 -31.96
N PHE A 92 25.75 -38.11 -32.14
CA PHE A 92 24.44 -38.19 -31.48
C PHE A 92 24.55 -38.22 -29.95
N ILE A 93 25.63 -38.82 -29.44
CA ILE A 93 25.85 -39.02 -27.99
C ILE A 93 26.43 -37.77 -27.34
N ILE A 94 27.30 -37.03 -28.05
CA ILE A 94 27.89 -35.79 -27.53
C ILE A 94 26.90 -34.62 -27.59
N GLU A 95 26.03 -34.55 -28.59
CA GLU A 95 25.11 -33.41 -28.75
C GLU A 95 24.32 -33.04 -27.48
N PRO A 96 23.67 -33.99 -26.76
CA PRO A 96 22.95 -33.68 -25.53
C PRO A 96 23.87 -33.16 -24.40
N SER A 97 25.13 -33.59 -24.38
CA SER A 97 26.11 -33.18 -23.36
C SER A 97 26.59 -31.74 -23.53
N ILE A 98 26.37 -31.11 -24.69
CA ILE A 98 26.80 -29.73 -24.96
C ILE A 98 25.91 -28.71 -24.24
N LEU A 99 24.61 -28.98 -24.12
CA LEU A 99 23.62 -28.03 -23.61
C LEU A 99 22.98 -28.45 -22.27
N SER A 100 23.17 -29.70 -21.81
CA SER A 100 22.66 -30.15 -20.51
C SER A 100 23.74 -30.07 -19.42
N PRO A 101 23.48 -29.41 -18.27
CA PRO A 101 24.38 -29.38 -17.12
C PRO A 101 24.30 -30.66 -16.25
N GLU A 102 23.57 -31.69 -16.68
CA GLU A 102 23.43 -32.94 -15.93
C GLU A 102 24.79 -33.64 -15.81
N ILE A 103 25.36 -33.49 -14.61
CA ILE A 103 26.61 -34.03 -14.08
C ILE A 103 26.92 -35.38 -14.73
N GLU A 104 27.97 -35.39 -15.57
CA GLU A 104 28.63 -36.59 -16.08
C GLU A 104 29.01 -37.49 -14.89
N SER A 105 28.09 -38.36 -14.45
CA SER A 105 28.42 -39.41 -13.49
C SER A 105 29.60 -40.20 -14.06
N HIS A 106 30.55 -40.57 -13.19
CA HIS A 106 31.75 -41.32 -13.56
C HIS A 106 31.45 -42.67 -14.27
N PHE A 107 30.20 -43.12 -14.26
CA PHE A 107 29.73 -44.37 -14.87
C PHE A 107 28.77 -44.15 -16.06
N SER A 108 28.69 -42.95 -16.63
CA SER A 108 27.80 -42.70 -17.76
C SER A 108 28.34 -43.33 -19.06
N PRO A 109 27.52 -44.06 -19.84
CA PRO A 109 27.88 -44.55 -21.17
C PRO A 109 28.44 -43.45 -22.10
N LEU A 110 27.97 -42.21 -21.92
CA LEU A 110 28.48 -41.00 -22.59
C LEU A 110 30.00 -40.82 -22.40
N ARG A 111 30.47 -40.91 -21.15
CA ARG A 111 31.89 -40.72 -20.81
C ARG A 111 32.75 -41.84 -21.37
N THR A 112 32.29 -43.09 -21.30
CA THR A 112 33.01 -44.24 -21.86
C THR A 112 33.25 -44.09 -23.36
N ILE A 113 32.24 -43.63 -24.10
CA ILE A 113 32.31 -43.42 -25.55
C ILE A 113 33.26 -42.26 -25.89
N LYS A 114 33.19 -41.17 -25.11
CA LYS A 114 34.08 -40.00 -25.23
C LYS A 114 35.53 -40.33 -24.93
N ASP A 115 35.79 -41.02 -23.83
CA ASP A 115 37.12 -41.46 -23.43
C ASP A 115 37.71 -42.41 -24.47
N PHE A 116 36.91 -43.34 -25.03
CA PHE A 116 37.37 -44.21 -26.11
C PHE A 116 37.83 -43.43 -27.35
N ALA A 117 37.04 -42.44 -27.79
CA ALA A 117 37.38 -41.59 -28.93
C ALA A 117 38.68 -40.80 -28.69
N LEU A 118 38.88 -40.27 -27.48
CA LEU A 118 40.04 -39.48 -27.11
C LEU A 118 41.32 -40.31 -26.98
N TYR A 119 41.26 -41.44 -26.27
CA TYR A 119 42.44 -42.29 -26.04
C TYR A 119 42.91 -43.02 -27.29
N ASN A 120 42.00 -43.31 -28.23
CA ASN A 120 42.33 -44.02 -29.46
C ASN A 120 42.32 -43.09 -30.69
N TYR A 121 42.37 -41.77 -30.49
CA TYR A 121 42.23 -40.77 -31.57
C TYR A 121 43.18 -41.04 -32.76
N ASN A 122 44.43 -41.44 -32.49
CA ASN A 122 45.42 -41.70 -33.53
C ASN A 122 45.20 -43.00 -34.32
N GLU A 123 44.39 -43.93 -33.79
CA GLU A 123 44.05 -45.21 -34.43
C GLU A 123 42.92 -45.07 -35.46
N PHE A 124 42.17 -43.97 -35.42
CA PHE A 124 41.16 -43.65 -36.43
C PHE A 124 41.82 -43.14 -37.71
N ASP A 125 41.20 -43.41 -38.86
CA ASP A 125 41.59 -42.82 -40.14
C ASP A 125 41.35 -41.30 -40.17
N GLU A 126 41.94 -40.61 -41.15
CA GLU A 126 41.88 -39.16 -41.26
C GLU A 126 40.44 -38.63 -41.30
N ARG A 127 39.55 -39.31 -42.02
CA ARG A 127 38.16 -38.88 -42.18
C ARG A 127 37.39 -39.02 -40.87
N SER A 128 37.58 -40.12 -40.16
CA SER A 128 36.98 -40.32 -38.83
C SER A 128 37.56 -39.38 -37.78
N ARG A 129 38.87 -39.09 -37.79
CA ARG A 129 39.46 -38.06 -36.91
C ARG A 129 38.85 -36.69 -37.13
N ALA A 130 38.65 -36.28 -38.39
CA ALA A 130 37.99 -35.02 -38.71
C ALA A 130 36.56 -34.95 -38.16
N GLN A 131 35.80 -36.06 -38.20
CA GLN A 131 34.46 -36.11 -37.59
C GLN A 131 34.52 -36.02 -36.05
N ILE A 132 35.51 -36.66 -35.41
CA ILE A 132 35.71 -36.57 -33.96
C ILE A 132 36.07 -35.12 -33.56
N ASP A 133 36.98 -34.47 -34.28
CA ASP A 133 37.34 -33.06 -34.04
C ASP A 133 36.15 -32.12 -34.23
N PHE A 134 35.39 -32.29 -35.30
CA PHE A 134 34.16 -31.54 -35.52
C PHE A 134 33.21 -31.69 -34.31
N SER A 135 32.98 -32.92 -33.87
CA SER A 135 32.07 -33.22 -32.75
C SER A 135 32.50 -32.57 -31.44
N LEU A 136 33.81 -32.52 -31.17
CA LEU A 136 34.36 -31.99 -29.92
C LEU A 136 34.56 -30.47 -29.92
N ARG A 137 34.84 -29.86 -31.09
CA ARG A 137 35.30 -28.47 -31.18
C ARG A 137 34.34 -27.55 -31.92
N GLU A 138 33.74 -28.04 -33.00
CA GLU A 138 32.96 -27.21 -33.93
C GLU A 138 31.44 -27.37 -33.73
N LEU A 139 30.98 -28.56 -33.32
CA LEU A 139 29.58 -28.86 -33.10
C LEU A 139 28.88 -27.89 -32.14
N PRO A 140 29.47 -27.50 -30.98
CA PRO A 140 28.85 -26.50 -30.11
C PRO A 140 28.59 -25.17 -30.81
N LEU A 141 29.57 -24.68 -31.59
CA LEU A 141 29.44 -23.43 -32.34
C LEU A 141 28.42 -23.55 -33.47
N ALA A 142 28.40 -24.70 -34.16
CA ALA A 142 27.45 -24.96 -35.23
C ALA A 142 26.00 -25.02 -34.71
N MET A 143 25.77 -25.65 -33.55
CA MET A 143 24.48 -25.67 -32.87
C MET A 143 24.06 -24.27 -32.41
N VAL A 144 24.96 -23.48 -31.81
CA VAL A 144 24.68 -22.09 -31.43
C VAL A 144 24.33 -21.25 -32.65
N LYS A 145 25.07 -21.41 -33.75
CA LYS A 145 24.80 -20.72 -35.02
C LYS A 145 23.43 -21.09 -35.58
N GLU A 146 23.03 -22.36 -35.53
CA GLU A 146 21.71 -22.82 -35.97
C GLU A 146 20.60 -22.20 -35.13
N VAL A 147 20.75 -22.18 -33.80
CA VAL A 147 19.79 -21.54 -32.88
C VAL A 147 19.66 -20.04 -33.18
N LEU A 148 20.78 -19.34 -33.38
CA LEU A 148 20.81 -17.91 -33.69
C LEU A 148 20.35 -17.56 -35.11
N SER A 149 20.54 -18.46 -36.08
CA SER A 149 20.17 -18.24 -37.48
C SER A 149 18.73 -18.68 -37.77
N SER A 150 18.19 -19.62 -36.99
CA SER A 150 16.78 -19.94 -37.00
C SER A 150 15.98 -18.70 -36.59
N SER A 151 14.79 -18.51 -37.15
CA SER A 151 13.88 -17.36 -36.99
C SER A 151 13.44 -17.01 -35.54
N ASN A 152 14.06 -17.60 -34.52
CA ASN A 152 13.81 -17.38 -33.11
C ASN A 152 14.41 -16.09 -32.55
N VAL A 153 15.32 -15.42 -33.26
CA VAL A 153 15.82 -14.10 -32.84
C VAL A 153 14.71 -13.06 -32.86
N ASP A 154 13.83 -13.09 -33.87
CA ASP A 154 12.65 -12.22 -33.91
C ASP A 154 11.64 -12.56 -32.81
N THR A 155 11.46 -13.84 -32.48
CA THR A 155 10.59 -14.28 -31.38
C THR A 155 11.15 -13.84 -30.03
N TYR A 156 12.45 -13.97 -29.83
CA TYR A 156 13.14 -13.51 -28.63
C TYR A 156 13.09 -11.99 -28.50
N LYS A 157 13.31 -11.26 -29.60
CA LYS A 157 13.18 -9.80 -29.65
C LYS A 157 11.76 -9.36 -29.31
N LYS A 158 10.73 -9.96 -29.90
CA LYS A 158 9.31 -9.70 -29.57
C LYS A 158 8.99 -9.99 -28.11
N TYR A 159 9.53 -11.06 -27.53
CA TYR A 159 9.36 -11.38 -26.11
C TYR A 159 9.99 -10.32 -25.20
N ILE A 160 11.21 -9.86 -25.53
CA ILE A 160 11.89 -8.78 -24.80
C ILE A 160 11.12 -7.47 -24.94
N ASP A 161 10.60 -7.16 -26.13
CA ASP A 161 9.77 -5.97 -26.37
C ASP A 161 8.49 -6.02 -25.53
N SER A 162 7.77 -7.15 -25.52
CA SER A 162 6.57 -7.34 -24.66
C SER A 162 6.88 -7.29 -23.16
N LEU A 163 8.05 -7.77 -22.72
CA LEU A 163 8.49 -7.65 -21.33
C LEU A 163 8.77 -6.19 -20.96
N ASN A 164 9.38 -5.42 -21.86
CA ASN A 164 9.65 -4.00 -21.64
C ASN A 164 8.36 -3.18 -21.62
N GLU A 165 7.42 -3.45 -22.51
CA GLU A 165 6.08 -2.85 -22.48
C GLU A 165 5.33 -3.19 -21.18
N GLY A 166 5.40 -4.44 -20.74
CA GLY A 166 4.83 -4.88 -19.45
C GLY A 166 5.47 -4.18 -18.26
N ARG A 167 6.79 -3.97 -18.27
CA ARG A 167 7.50 -3.22 -17.23
C ARG A 167 7.08 -1.76 -17.20
N GLN A 168 7.03 -1.09 -18.35
CA GLN A 168 6.57 0.29 -18.47
C GLN A 168 5.11 0.45 -18.01
N PHE A 169 4.25 -0.52 -18.35
CA PHE A 169 2.88 -0.55 -17.85
C PHE A 169 2.83 -0.68 -16.33
N PHE A 170 3.65 -1.57 -15.74
CA PHE A 170 3.74 -1.72 -14.28
C PHE A 170 4.22 -0.45 -13.59
N GLU A 171 5.27 0.21 -14.11
CA GLU A 171 5.77 1.48 -13.58
C GLU A 171 4.70 2.58 -13.67
N LYS A 172 3.98 2.65 -14.79
CA LYS A 172 2.88 3.59 -14.97
C LYS A 172 1.72 3.29 -14.01
N CYS A 173 1.38 2.02 -13.82
CA CYS A 173 0.33 1.58 -12.91
C CYS A 173 0.70 1.88 -11.44
N ASP A 174 1.94 1.61 -11.03
CA ASP A 174 2.46 1.95 -9.70
C ASP A 174 2.43 3.47 -9.46
N SER A 175 2.84 4.27 -10.46
CA SER A 175 2.77 5.73 -10.38
C SER A 175 1.33 6.25 -10.24
N PHE A 176 0.40 5.69 -11.01
CA PHE A 176 -1.03 6.04 -10.94
C PHE A 176 -1.63 5.66 -9.59
N LEU A 177 -1.32 4.46 -9.07
CA LEU A 177 -1.78 4.03 -7.76
C LEU A 177 -1.24 4.93 -6.64
N LYS A 178 0.03 5.34 -6.71
CA LYS A 178 0.61 6.30 -5.77
C LYS A 178 -0.09 7.66 -5.84
N GLU A 179 -0.33 8.18 -7.04
CA GLU A 179 -1.06 9.44 -7.22
C GLU A 179 -2.48 9.37 -6.68
N GLN A 180 -3.20 8.27 -6.96
CA GLN A 180 -4.56 8.08 -6.46
C GLN A 180 -4.60 7.90 -4.95
N HIS A 181 -3.63 7.19 -4.36
CA HIS A 181 -3.55 7.07 -2.92
C HIS A 181 -3.31 8.42 -2.25
N ALA A 182 -2.44 9.26 -2.82
CA ALA A 182 -2.21 10.62 -2.33
C ALA A 182 -3.47 11.49 -2.43
N LYS A 183 -4.23 11.40 -3.52
CA LYS A 183 -5.53 12.08 -3.65
C LYS A 183 -6.54 11.60 -2.61
N ILE A 184 -6.63 10.29 -2.37
CA ILE A 184 -7.53 9.72 -1.37
C ILE A 184 -7.18 10.23 0.03
N GLU A 185 -5.90 10.23 0.42
CA GLU A 185 -5.50 10.76 1.73
C GLU A 185 -5.77 12.27 1.84
N SER A 186 -5.52 13.05 0.78
CA SER A 186 -5.87 14.49 0.76
C SER A 186 -7.38 14.74 0.92
N ILE A 187 -8.22 13.93 0.25
CA ILE A 187 -9.68 14.02 0.38
C ILE A 187 -10.11 13.64 1.80
N LYS A 188 -9.52 12.59 2.38
CA LYS A 188 -9.80 12.15 3.76
C LYS A 188 -9.41 13.21 4.78
N GLU A 189 -8.25 13.86 4.62
CA GLU A 189 -7.85 15.00 5.46
C GLU A 189 -8.83 16.18 5.33
N SER A 190 -9.24 16.50 4.10
CA SER A 190 -10.22 17.56 3.84
C SER A 190 -11.58 17.25 4.48
N LEU A 191 -12.07 16.02 4.35
CA LEU A 191 -13.32 15.56 4.97
C LEU A 191 -13.26 15.64 6.49
N LYS A 192 -12.13 15.25 7.10
CA LYS A 192 -11.92 15.42 8.55
C LYS A 192 -11.95 16.89 8.95
N GLY A 193 -11.40 17.79 8.12
CA GLY A 193 -11.53 19.24 8.30
C GLY A 193 -13.00 19.70 8.28
N TYR A 194 -13.78 19.24 7.29
CA TYR A 194 -15.21 19.56 7.18
C TYR A 194 -16.05 19.01 8.34
N GLU A 195 -15.80 17.79 8.82
CA GLU A 195 -16.49 17.20 9.98
C GLU A 195 -16.28 18.05 11.25
N VAL A 196 -15.03 18.48 11.47
CA VAL A 196 -14.68 19.37 12.60
C VAL A 196 -15.38 20.72 12.45
N ALA A 197 -15.31 21.36 11.27
CA ALA A 197 -15.98 22.63 11.02
C ALA A 197 -17.50 22.53 11.21
N PHE A 198 -18.12 21.45 10.74
CA PHE A 198 -19.56 21.22 10.87
C PHE A 198 -19.98 21.03 12.34
N ASN A 199 -19.18 20.33 13.15
CA ASN A 199 -19.43 20.22 14.59
C ASN A 199 -19.37 21.58 15.30
N PHE A 200 -18.46 22.48 14.91
CA PHE A 200 -18.41 23.85 15.46
C PHE A 200 -19.57 24.73 15.01
N VAL A 201 -20.08 24.56 13.78
CA VAL A 201 -21.33 25.19 13.32
C VAL A 201 -22.49 24.73 14.20
N GLY A 202 -22.60 23.43 14.46
CA GLY A 202 -23.63 22.88 15.35
C GLY A 202 -23.54 23.42 16.78
N LEU A 203 -22.32 23.55 17.33
CA LEU A 203 -22.11 24.16 18.66
C LEU A 203 -22.47 25.65 18.66
N PHE A 204 -22.09 26.40 17.63
CA PHE A 204 -22.45 27.81 17.49
C PHE A 204 -23.97 27.97 17.47
N ASP A 205 -24.67 27.18 16.66
CA ASP A 205 -26.14 27.22 16.59
C ASP A 205 -26.78 26.84 17.94
N GLY A 206 -26.21 25.85 18.64
CA GLY A 206 -26.59 25.47 20.00
C GLY A 206 -26.48 26.65 20.97
N PHE A 207 -25.30 27.29 21.05
CA PHE A 207 -25.10 28.46 21.91
C PHE A 207 -25.94 29.66 21.48
N ASN A 208 -26.15 29.88 20.18
CA ASN A 208 -26.99 30.95 19.68
C ASN A 208 -28.45 30.78 20.08
N SER A 209 -28.97 29.56 20.01
CA SER A 209 -30.32 29.24 20.48
C SER A 209 -30.46 29.44 22.00
N LEU A 210 -29.43 29.08 22.78
CA LEU A 210 -29.40 29.28 24.23
C LEU A 210 -29.31 30.75 24.61
N GLY A 211 -28.50 31.53 23.89
CA GLY A 211 -28.36 32.98 24.04
C GLY A 211 -29.70 33.70 23.83
N LYS A 212 -30.40 33.40 22.73
CA LYS A 212 -31.74 33.98 22.44
C LYS A 212 -32.76 33.68 23.54
N LYS A 213 -32.74 32.47 24.13
CA LYS A 213 -33.61 32.13 25.26
C LYS A 213 -33.27 32.97 26.49
N LYS A 214 -31.99 33.12 26.82
CA LYS A 214 -31.53 33.92 27.97
C LYS A 214 -31.77 35.43 27.79
N GLU A 215 -31.68 35.95 26.57
CA GLU A 215 -32.04 37.33 26.24
C GLU A 215 -33.53 37.63 26.50
N SER A 216 -34.40 36.67 26.25
CA SER A 216 -35.82 36.79 26.62
C SER A 216 -36.02 36.79 28.14
N GLU A 217 -35.34 35.89 28.86
CA GLU A 217 -35.40 35.82 30.34
C GLU A 217 -34.89 37.10 31.02
N ILE A 218 -33.80 37.70 30.53
CA ILE A 218 -33.27 38.95 31.09
C ILE A 218 -34.19 40.14 30.81
N MET A 219 -34.86 40.18 29.65
CA MET A 219 -35.89 41.20 29.38
C MET A 219 -37.05 41.07 30.37
N LEU A 220 -37.55 39.85 30.61
CA LEU A 220 -38.61 39.63 31.59
C LEU A 220 -38.16 40.04 33.00
N SER A 221 -36.94 39.65 33.40
CA SER A 221 -36.36 40.04 34.69
C SER A 221 -36.23 41.56 34.83
N ARG A 222 -35.85 42.27 33.77
CA ARG A 222 -35.78 43.74 33.74
C ARG A 222 -37.15 44.39 33.93
N ILE A 223 -38.20 43.86 33.30
CA ILE A 223 -39.57 44.35 33.47
C ILE A 223 -40.02 44.17 34.92
N ILE A 224 -39.78 43.00 35.52
CA ILE A 224 -40.13 42.72 36.92
C ILE A 224 -39.40 43.67 37.88
N LEU A 225 -38.11 43.97 37.63
CA LEU A 225 -37.35 44.94 38.42
C LEU A 225 -37.94 46.35 38.36
N ILE A 226 -38.37 46.81 37.18
CA ILE A 226 -39.02 48.12 37.01
C ILE A 226 -40.34 48.17 37.79
N ILE A 227 -41.15 47.12 37.70
CA ILE A 227 -42.41 47.01 38.44
C ILE A 227 -42.16 47.04 39.95
N LEU A 228 -41.20 46.25 40.45
CA LEU A 228 -40.85 46.24 41.87
C LEU A 228 -40.29 47.59 42.35
N ALA A 229 -39.48 48.27 41.53
CA ALA A 229 -38.95 49.59 41.86
C ALA A 229 -40.06 50.64 42.06
N ILE A 230 -41.17 50.52 41.32
CA ILE A 230 -42.36 51.38 41.48
C ILE A 230 -43.21 50.94 42.68
N ILE A 231 -43.34 49.64 42.92
CA ILE A 231 -44.15 49.09 44.02
C ILE A 231 -43.53 49.32 45.40
N ILE A 232 -42.21 49.22 45.54
CA ILE A 232 -41.51 49.37 46.83
C ILE A 232 -41.92 50.64 47.61
N PRO A 233 -41.90 51.85 47.02
CA PRO A 233 -42.28 53.05 47.76
C PRO A 233 -43.79 53.18 48.00
N SER A 234 -44.63 52.40 47.30
CA SER A 234 -46.09 52.57 47.33
C SER A 234 -46.74 52.45 48.73
N PRO A 235 -46.36 51.51 49.63
CA PRO A 235 -46.98 51.42 50.95
C PRO A 235 -46.66 52.64 51.82
N LEU A 236 -45.44 53.17 51.71
CA LEU A 236 -45.00 54.36 52.46
C LEU A 236 -45.61 55.64 51.90
N ILE A 237 -45.73 55.77 50.57
CA ILE A 237 -46.44 56.89 49.93
C ILE A 237 -47.90 56.89 50.34
N TYR A 238 -48.57 55.73 50.29
CA TYR A 238 -49.97 55.59 50.70
C TYR A 238 -50.16 55.97 52.18
N TYR A 239 -49.29 55.46 53.06
CA TYR A 239 -49.28 55.82 54.48
C TYR A 239 -49.10 57.33 54.68
N GLY A 240 -48.13 57.93 53.98
CA GLY A 240 -47.88 59.36 53.99
C GLY A 240 -49.12 60.15 53.57
N MET A 241 -49.70 59.87 52.41
CA MET A 241 -50.88 60.61 51.90
C MET A 241 -52.08 60.54 52.86
N HIS A 242 -52.33 59.40 53.50
CA HIS A 242 -53.48 59.23 54.40
C HIS A 242 -53.24 59.70 55.85
N LYS A 243 -52.00 59.72 56.34
CA LYS A 243 -51.69 60.04 57.74
C LYS A 243 -50.96 61.38 57.94
N LEU A 244 -50.39 61.96 56.89
CA LEU A 244 -49.77 63.29 56.92
C LEU A 244 -50.77 64.41 57.30
N PRO A 245 -52.04 64.42 56.83
CA PRO A 245 -53.01 65.44 57.24
C PRO A 245 -53.44 65.35 58.71
N THR A 246 -53.17 64.22 59.39
CA THR A 246 -53.54 63.95 60.80
C THR A 246 -52.38 64.13 61.78
N LEU A 247 -51.24 64.64 61.31
CA LEU A 247 -50.04 64.83 62.12
C LEU A 247 -50.21 65.88 63.23
N GLU A 248 -51.07 66.88 63.03
CA GLU A 248 -51.29 67.94 64.02
C GLU A 248 -52.09 67.49 65.25
N THR A 249 -52.80 66.35 65.16
CA THR A 249 -53.75 65.90 66.20
C THR A 249 -53.34 64.61 66.91
N THR A 250 -52.24 63.96 66.49
CA THR A 250 -51.84 62.63 66.97
C THR A 250 -50.46 62.64 67.63
N ASN A 251 -50.31 61.95 68.76
CA ASN A 251 -49.00 61.76 69.41
C ASN A 251 -47.99 61.09 68.46
N ALA A 252 -46.76 61.62 68.38
CA ALA A 252 -45.69 61.12 67.52
C ALA A 252 -45.42 59.61 67.71
N ALA A 253 -45.51 59.09 68.94
CA ALA A 253 -45.33 57.67 69.21
C ALA A 253 -46.38 56.78 68.51
N THR A 254 -47.65 57.21 68.51
CA THR A 254 -48.75 56.49 67.86
C THR A 254 -48.62 56.52 66.34
N TYR A 255 -48.11 57.63 65.79
CA TYR A 255 -47.80 57.74 64.36
C TYR A 255 -46.76 56.69 63.95
N PHE A 256 -45.59 56.64 64.60
CA PHE A 256 -44.55 55.65 64.27
C PHE A 256 -45.01 54.20 64.45
N MET A 257 -45.79 53.90 65.50
CA MET A 257 -46.30 52.55 65.72
C MET A 257 -47.25 52.10 64.60
N SER A 258 -48.04 53.04 64.05
CA SER A 258 -48.93 52.78 62.91
C SER A 258 -48.21 52.66 61.56
N ALA A 259 -46.97 53.14 61.45
CA ALA A 259 -46.14 53.01 60.25
C ALA A 259 -45.47 51.63 60.14
N LEU A 260 -45.34 50.91 61.27
CA LEU A 260 -44.62 49.63 61.36
C LEU A 260 -45.11 48.57 60.35
N PRO A 261 -46.42 48.34 60.15
CA PRO A 261 -46.88 47.36 59.16
C PRO A 261 -46.49 47.75 57.71
N PHE A 262 -46.52 49.04 57.37
CA PHE A 262 -46.14 49.54 56.03
C PHE A 262 -44.63 49.44 55.80
N ALA A 263 -43.82 49.70 56.84
CA ALA A 263 -42.38 49.47 56.81
C ALA A 263 -42.04 47.99 56.62
N SER A 264 -42.74 47.08 57.33
CA SER A 264 -42.57 45.63 57.18
C SER A 264 -42.89 45.15 55.76
N VAL A 265 -44.00 45.59 55.16
CA VAL A 265 -44.35 45.27 53.76
C VAL A 265 -43.30 45.81 52.79
N THR A 266 -42.80 47.03 53.03
CA THR A 266 -41.73 47.63 52.22
C THR A 266 -40.44 46.81 52.28
N LEU A 267 -40.06 46.31 53.46
CA LEU A 267 -38.90 45.43 53.63
C LEU A 267 -39.06 44.10 52.88
N ILE A 268 -40.27 43.53 52.84
CA ILE A 268 -40.57 42.33 52.05
C ILE A 268 -40.40 42.62 50.56
N PHE A 269 -40.89 43.76 50.05
CA PHE A 269 -40.69 44.14 48.65
C PHE A 269 -39.21 44.39 48.33
N MET A 270 -38.45 45.01 49.23
CA MET A 270 -36.99 45.16 49.09
C MET A 270 -36.29 43.80 49.01
N TYR A 271 -36.72 42.81 49.81
CA TYR A 271 -36.15 41.46 49.75
C TYR A 271 -36.40 40.81 48.38
N TYR A 272 -37.64 40.85 47.88
CA TYR A 272 -37.94 40.31 46.55
C TYR A 272 -37.20 41.05 45.43
N PHE A 273 -37.07 42.38 45.53
CA PHE A 273 -36.25 43.15 44.61
C PHE A 273 -34.80 42.71 44.61
N ARG A 274 -34.20 42.46 45.78
CA ARG A 274 -32.84 41.92 45.89
C ARG A 274 -32.71 40.55 45.22
N VAL A 275 -33.67 39.65 45.44
CA VAL A 275 -33.67 38.31 44.82
C VAL A 275 -33.74 38.41 43.29
N VAL A 276 -34.65 39.23 42.76
CA VAL A 276 -34.78 39.43 41.31
C VAL A 276 -33.53 40.12 40.74
N LEU A 277 -32.92 41.06 41.47
CA LEU A 277 -31.71 41.75 41.06
C LEU A 277 -30.52 40.77 40.96
N ILE A 278 -30.35 39.89 41.93
CA ILE A 278 -29.31 38.84 41.90
C ILE A 278 -29.54 37.90 40.71
N ASN A 279 -30.79 37.50 40.46
CA ASN A 279 -31.12 36.68 39.30
C ASN A 279 -30.84 37.41 37.97
N HIS A 280 -31.14 38.71 37.87
CA HIS A 280 -30.83 39.53 36.70
C HIS A 280 -29.32 39.61 36.44
N ILE A 281 -28.51 39.80 37.49
CA ILE A 281 -27.04 39.80 37.39
C ILE A 281 -26.56 38.42 36.91
N SER A 282 -27.06 37.33 37.51
CA SER A 282 -26.74 35.96 37.08
C SER A 282 -27.07 35.71 35.61
N LEU A 283 -28.25 36.11 35.14
CA LEU A 283 -28.65 35.99 33.73
C LEU A 283 -27.73 36.78 32.81
N ARG A 284 -27.34 38.00 33.19
CA ARG A 284 -26.39 38.82 32.44
C ARG A 284 -25.03 38.13 32.30
N THR A 285 -24.53 37.55 33.39
CA THR A 285 -23.26 36.82 33.40
C THR A 285 -23.32 35.57 32.53
N GLN A 286 -24.42 34.81 32.58
CA GLN A 286 -24.64 33.66 31.70
C GLN A 286 -24.65 34.07 30.22
N ILE A 287 -25.31 35.17 29.86
CA ILE A 287 -25.34 35.69 28.48
C ILE A 287 -23.93 36.07 28.02
N MET A 288 -23.16 36.78 28.84
CA MET A 288 -21.78 37.16 28.51
C MET A 288 -20.90 35.93 28.25
N GLN A 289 -21.04 34.89 29.08
CA GLN A 289 -20.34 33.62 28.91
C GLN A 289 -20.77 32.85 27.65
N ILE A 290 -22.04 32.95 27.25
CA ILE A 290 -22.54 32.34 26.01
C ILE A 290 -22.00 33.10 24.78
N GLU A 291 -22.01 34.43 24.80
CA GLU A 291 -21.48 35.26 23.70
C GLU A 291 -19.97 35.08 23.49
N LEU A 292 -19.20 34.88 24.57
CA LEU A 292 -17.79 34.50 24.47
C LEU A 292 -17.64 33.17 23.71
N ARG A 293 -18.40 32.13 24.09
CA ARG A 293 -18.34 30.82 23.41
C ARG A 293 -18.80 30.89 21.96
N LYS A 294 -19.83 31.69 21.65
CA LYS A 294 -20.27 31.94 20.26
C LYS A 294 -19.16 32.58 19.44
N SER A 295 -18.51 33.60 19.98
CA SER A 295 -17.38 34.29 19.34
C SER A 295 -16.19 33.34 19.11
N LEU A 296 -15.90 32.48 20.08
CA LEU A 296 -14.85 31.46 19.98
C LEU A 296 -15.17 30.39 18.92
N CYS A 297 -16.42 29.90 18.84
CA CYS A 297 -16.84 28.96 17.80
C CYS A 297 -16.79 29.57 16.39
N GLN A 298 -17.21 30.84 16.23
CA GLN A 298 -17.09 31.57 14.96
C GLN A 298 -15.64 31.79 14.55
N PHE A 299 -14.77 32.13 15.51
CA PHE A 299 -13.34 32.28 15.29
C PHE A 299 -12.72 30.95 14.84
N ILE A 300 -13.09 29.82 15.46
CA ILE A 300 -12.57 28.51 15.08
C ILE A 300 -13.05 28.04 13.70
N GLN A 301 -14.28 28.34 13.31
CA GLN A 301 -14.77 27.99 11.98
C GLN A 301 -13.95 28.70 10.87
N SER A 302 -13.40 29.87 11.16
CA SER A 302 -12.44 30.57 10.28
C SER A 302 -10.99 30.07 10.44
N TYR A 303 -10.73 29.26 11.47
CA TYR A 303 -9.43 28.73 11.87
C TYR A 303 -9.23 27.27 11.45
N SER A 304 -10.28 26.49 11.15
CA SER A 304 -10.12 25.11 10.66
C SER A 304 -9.18 25.05 9.45
N ASP A 305 -9.23 26.10 8.62
CA ASP A 305 -8.36 26.31 7.45
C ASP A 305 -6.88 26.57 7.84
N TYR A 306 -6.59 27.03 9.08
CA TYR A 306 -5.25 27.36 9.61
C TYR A 306 -4.77 26.42 10.76
N SER A 307 -5.62 25.47 11.17
CA SER A 307 -5.41 24.66 12.38
C SER A 307 -4.25 23.66 12.30
N SER A 308 -3.86 23.25 11.09
CA SER A 308 -2.74 22.33 10.88
C SER A 308 -1.38 22.93 11.26
N GLU A 309 -1.22 24.25 11.08
CA GLU A 309 0.01 24.99 11.33
C GLU A 309 0.19 25.33 12.82
N ILE A 310 -0.90 25.68 13.51
CA ILE A 310 -0.85 25.99 14.94
C ILE A 310 -0.84 24.74 15.82
N ARG A 311 -1.42 23.61 15.39
CA ARG A 311 -1.27 22.33 16.12
C ARG A 311 0.19 21.87 16.19
N LYS A 312 1.01 22.24 15.19
CA LYS A 312 2.46 22.03 15.20
C LYS A 312 3.20 23.04 16.08
N ASN A 313 2.78 24.30 16.04
CA ASN A 313 3.56 25.39 16.65
C ASN A 313 3.17 25.70 18.11
N ASN A 314 1.91 25.51 18.54
CA ASN A 314 1.43 25.87 19.88
C ASN A 314 0.27 24.97 20.38
N PRO A 315 0.53 23.68 20.71
CA PRO A 315 -0.50 22.74 21.18
C PRO A 315 -1.14 23.12 22.53
N GLU A 316 -0.41 23.83 23.39
CA GLU A 316 -0.92 24.27 24.71
C GLU A 316 -2.03 25.32 24.60
N ALA A 317 -1.99 26.17 23.58
CA ALA A 317 -3.04 27.16 23.30
C ALA A 317 -4.37 26.50 22.90
N LEU A 318 -4.31 25.39 22.16
CA LEU A 318 -5.49 24.65 21.73
C LEU A 318 -6.19 23.98 22.91
N SER A 319 -5.43 23.38 23.82
CA SER A 319 -5.98 22.78 25.06
C SER A 319 -6.68 23.83 25.93
N LYS A 320 -6.07 25.00 26.11
CA LYS A 320 -6.68 26.11 26.88
C LYS A 320 -7.93 26.68 26.21
N PHE A 321 -7.98 26.68 24.89
CA PHE A 321 -9.19 27.05 24.15
C PHE A 321 -10.32 26.05 24.41
N GLU A 322 -10.05 24.75 24.32
CA GLU A 322 -11.04 23.69 24.56
C GLU A 322 -11.60 23.78 25.98
N ASP A 323 -10.73 24.04 26.97
CA ASP A 323 -11.14 24.25 28.35
C ASP A 323 -12.11 25.44 28.50
N VAL A 324 -11.91 26.54 27.77
CA VAL A 324 -12.80 27.71 27.81
C VAL A 324 -14.15 27.40 27.16
N VAL A 325 -14.15 26.72 26.00
CA VAL A 325 -15.39 26.38 25.29
C VAL A 325 -16.24 25.37 26.06
N PHE A 326 -15.61 24.33 26.62
CA PHE A 326 -16.31 23.24 27.31
C PHE A 326 -16.46 23.45 28.83
N SER A 327 -15.93 24.55 29.39
CA SER A 327 -16.19 24.90 30.79
C SER A 327 -17.69 25.06 31.08
N ASN A 328 -18.10 24.76 32.32
CA ASN A 328 -19.49 24.94 32.74
C ASN A 328 -19.91 26.42 32.70
N ILE A 329 -21.17 26.68 32.32
CA ILE A 329 -21.78 28.01 32.42
C ILE A 329 -22.10 28.26 33.90
N MET A 330 -21.44 29.23 34.52
CA MET A 330 -21.57 29.46 35.96
C MET A 330 -22.75 30.39 36.29
N LEU A 331 -23.42 30.10 37.41
CA LEU A 331 -24.65 30.77 37.84
C LEU A 331 -24.39 32.06 38.66
N SER A 332 -23.14 32.45 38.93
CA SER A 332 -22.79 33.54 39.87
C SER A 332 -21.44 34.19 39.53
N ASP A 333 -21.33 35.50 39.71
CA ASP A 333 -20.07 36.27 39.49
C ASP A 333 -18.94 35.87 40.47
N ASP A 334 -19.28 35.42 41.68
CA ASP A 334 -18.31 35.09 42.75
C ASP A 334 -17.43 33.85 42.47
N LYS A 335 -17.64 33.17 41.34
CA LYS A 335 -16.84 32.04 40.88
C LYS A 335 -16.53 32.11 39.40
N ILE A 336 -16.28 33.29 38.82
CA ILE A 336 -15.61 33.33 37.52
C ILE A 336 -14.20 32.76 37.75
N PRO A 337 -13.85 31.55 37.25
CA PRO A 337 -12.50 31.04 37.39
C PRO A 337 -11.55 31.96 36.60
N SER A 338 -10.24 31.75 36.71
CA SER A 338 -9.20 32.38 35.88
C SER A 338 -9.35 32.13 34.36
N THR A 339 -10.53 31.71 33.87
CA THR A 339 -10.90 31.62 32.46
C THR A 339 -11.10 33.00 31.82
N PHE A 340 -11.41 34.04 32.60
CA PHE A 340 -11.41 35.43 32.09
C PHE A 340 -9.98 36.00 31.89
N ASP A 341 -8.97 35.51 32.62
CA ASP A 341 -7.54 35.77 32.31
C ASP A 341 -7.10 35.10 31.00
N GLY A 342 -7.85 34.09 30.52
CA GLY A 342 -7.67 33.50 29.21
C GLY A 342 -7.92 34.47 28.05
N ILE A 343 -8.74 35.51 28.26
CA ILE A 343 -9.01 36.55 27.24
C ILE A 343 -7.76 37.38 26.95
N GLU A 344 -6.91 37.62 27.95
CA GLU A 344 -5.64 38.35 27.80
C GLU A 344 -4.61 37.52 27.02
N GLN A 345 -4.65 36.19 27.17
CA GLN A 345 -3.86 35.25 26.36
C GLN A 345 -4.43 35.04 24.95
N ILE A 346 -5.75 35.15 24.76
CA ILE A 346 -6.37 35.17 23.43
C ILE A 346 -6.00 36.46 22.69
N ALA A 347 -5.94 37.60 23.39
CA ALA A 347 -5.45 38.86 22.83
C ALA A 347 -3.96 38.79 22.43
N SER A 348 -3.12 38.08 23.19
CA SER A 348 -1.72 37.84 22.81
C SER A 348 -1.58 36.87 21.62
N LEU A 349 -2.51 35.92 21.46
CA LEU A 349 -2.65 35.06 20.27
C LEU A 349 -3.07 35.84 19.01
N ILE A 350 -4.03 36.74 19.14
CA ILE A 350 -4.48 37.63 18.05
C ILE A 350 -3.34 38.58 17.63
N ASN A 351 -2.56 39.07 18.60
CA ASN A 351 -1.42 39.96 18.34
C ASN A 351 -0.21 39.23 17.74
N SER A 352 0.09 38.00 18.13
CA SER A 352 1.17 37.21 17.53
C SER A 352 0.85 36.78 16.10
N LEU A 353 -0.43 36.55 15.77
CA LEU A 353 -0.90 36.33 14.40
C LEU A 353 -0.83 37.59 13.52
N LYS A 354 -1.10 38.78 14.08
CA LYS A 354 -1.01 40.05 13.32
C LYS A 354 0.43 40.44 12.97
N ASN A 355 1.40 39.99 13.76
CA ASN A 355 2.83 40.27 13.55
C ASN A 355 3.56 39.20 12.72
N GLY A 356 2.87 38.11 12.33
CA GLY A 356 3.39 37.04 11.48
C GLY A 356 3.13 37.22 9.99
N LYS A 357 3.12 38.46 9.50
CA LYS A 357 3.13 38.78 8.07
C LYS A 357 4.55 38.98 7.56
#